data_AF-A0A8T2S0R6-F1
#
_entry.id   AF-A0A8T2S0R6-F1
#
_cell.length_a   1.000
_cell.length_b   1.000
_cell.length_c   1.000
_cell.angle_alpha   90.00
_cell.angle_beta   90.00
_cell.angle_gamma   90.00
#
_symmetry.space_group_name_H-M   'P 1'
#
loop_
_entity.id
_entity.type
_entity.pdbx_description
1 polymer ?
#
loop_
_entity_poly.entity_id
_entity_poly.type
_entity_poly.pdbx_seq_one_letter_code
_entity_poly.pdbx_strand_id
1 'polypeptide(L)'
;MYVCMYVCMYVCMYVCMYVCMYACMYVCMYVCMYVCMYVCMYVCMYVCMYVFMYVCMYVCMYVCMYVCMYVCMYVCMYVCMYVCMYVCMYVCMNECMYVCMCVCMYVCMYVCMYVCMYVCMYICMYVCMYVCMYIICMYVCVHTHIHTHIYACVCMYISHYWMLYEELH
;
A
#
# COMPACT_ATOMS: atom_id res chain seq x y z
N MET A 1 41.98 93.85 -59.39
CA MET A 1 42.48 92.73 -58.58
C MET A 1 42.08 92.81 -57.10
N TYR A 2 42.20 93.96 -56.42
CA TYR A 2 41.82 94.10 -55.00
C TYR A 2 40.35 93.79 -54.68
N VAL A 3 39.40 94.22 -55.53
CA VAL A 3 37.96 93.95 -55.33
C VAL A 3 37.65 92.46 -55.43
N CYS A 4 38.21 91.75 -56.42
CA CYS A 4 38.02 90.29 -56.55
C CYS A 4 38.59 89.52 -55.36
N MET A 5 39.77 89.90 -54.84
CA MET A 5 40.33 89.24 -53.66
C MET A 5 39.50 89.52 -52.40
N TYR A 6 39.00 90.75 -52.23
CA TYR A 6 38.17 91.10 -51.07
C TYR A 6 36.84 90.34 -51.08
N VAL A 7 36.17 90.28 -52.25
CA VAL A 7 34.91 89.53 -52.41
C VAL A 7 35.14 88.03 -52.22
N CYS A 8 36.19 87.44 -52.81
CA CYS A 8 36.51 86.03 -52.59
C CYS A 8 36.76 85.72 -51.11
N MET A 9 37.56 86.54 -50.42
CA MET A 9 37.82 86.35 -48.98
C MET A 9 36.56 86.48 -48.15
N TYR A 10 35.72 87.48 -48.42
CA TYR A 10 34.50 87.71 -47.66
C TYR A 10 33.49 86.58 -47.87
N VAL A 11 33.29 86.14 -49.12
CA VAL A 11 32.38 85.03 -49.45
C VAL A 11 32.90 83.72 -48.86
N CYS A 12 34.20 83.40 -49.02
CA CYS A 12 34.76 82.19 -48.41
C CYS A 12 34.61 82.19 -46.88
N MET A 13 34.92 83.29 -46.22
CA MET A 13 34.81 83.39 -44.76
C MET A 13 33.36 83.29 -44.30
N TYR A 14 32.44 83.99 -44.97
CA TYR A 14 31.03 83.97 -44.59
C TYR A 14 30.40 82.60 -44.84
N VAL A 15 30.67 81.98 -45.99
CA VAL A 15 30.15 80.65 -46.31
C VAL A 15 30.77 79.60 -45.39
N CYS A 16 32.09 79.61 -45.16
CA CYS A 16 32.71 78.67 -44.23
C CYS A 16 32.16 78.82 -42.81
N MET A 17 32.04 80.05 -42.31
CA MET A 17 31.52 80.29 -40.96
C MET A 17 30.06 79.87 -40.84
N TYR A 18 29.22 80.23 -41.82
CA TYR A 18 27.80 79.90 -41.78
C TYR A 18 27.58 78.40 -41.93
N VAL A 19 28.24 77.74 -42.89
CA VAL A 19 28.12 76.29 -43.10
C VAL A 19 28.69 75.53 -41.91
N CYS A 20 29.86 75.89 -41.38
CA CYS A 20 30.42 75.23 -40.20
C CYS A 20 29.52 75.41 -38.97
N MET A 21 29.04 76.63 -38.70
CA MET A 21 28.16 76.88 -37.56
C MET A 21 26.84 76.14 -37.70
N TYR A 22 26.19 76.19 -38.87
CA TYR A 22 24.89 75.55 -39.07
C TYR A 22 25.02 74.03 -39.09
N ALA A 23 26.05 73.48 -39.76
CA ALA A 23 26.28 72.04 -39.78
C ALA A 23 26.68 71.52 -38.40
N CYS A 24 27.59 72.18 -37.68
CA CYS A 24 27.97 71.75 -36.34
C CYS A 24 26.79 71.86 -35.37
N MET A 25 26.07 72.98 -35.35
CA MET A 25 24.92 73.15 -34.44
C MET A 25 23.80 72.18 -34.77
N TYR A 26 23.44 72.01 -36.04
CA TYR A 26 22.34 71.14 -36.43
C TYR A 26 22.71 69.67 -36.27
N VAL A 27 23.90 69.25 -36.71
CA VAL A 27 24.33 67.85 -36.57
C VAL A 27 24.57 67.51 -35.11
N CYS A 28 25.29 68.33 -34.34
CA CYS A 28 25.51 68.02 -32.93
C CYS A 28 24.19 68.04 -32.15
N MET A 29 23.36 69.09 -32.27
CA MET A 29 22.13 69.15 -31.49
C MET A 29 21.13 68.09 -31.93
N TYR A 30 20.89 67.93 -33.24
CA TYR A 30 19.87 67.01 -33.71
C TYR A 30 20.31 65.56 -33.54
N VAL A 31 21.55 65.21 -33.90
CA VAL A 31 22.03 63.83 -33.75
C VAL A 31 22.24 63.49 -32.29
N CYS A 32 22.88 64.34 -31.46
CA CYS A 32 23.03 64.00 -30.05
C CYS A 32 21.67 63.95 -29.35
N MET A 33 20.78 64.92 -29.54
CA MET A 33 19.48 64.90 -28.85
C MET A 33 18.62 63.75 -29.33
N TYR A 34 18.53 63.51 -30.64
CA TYR A 34 17.68 62.44 -31.16
C TYR A 34 18.26 61.06 -30.83
N VAL A 35 19.55 60.84 -31.00
CA VAL A 35 20.17 59.54 -30.71
C VAL A 35 20.20 59.31 -29.20
N CYS A 36 20.59 60.27 -28.37
CA CYS A 36 20.57 60.07 -26.92
C CYS A 36 19.15 59.86 -26.40
N MET A 37 18.17 60.68 -26.82
CA MET A 37 16.80 60.52 -26.34
C MET A 37 16.17 59.23 -26.85
N TYR A 38 16.32 58.91 -28.13
CA TYR A 38 15.71 57.71 -28.71
C TYR A 38 16.38 56.45 -28.19
N VAL A 39 17.70 56.40 -28.13
CA VAL A 39 18.43 55.23 -27.60
C VAL A 39 18.20 55.09 -26.10
N CYS A 40 18.29 56.15 -25.30
CA CYS A 40 18.02 56.04 -23.87
C CYS A 40 16.57 55.65 -23.60
N MET A 41 15.59 56.28 -24.26
CA MET A 41 14.18 55.95 -24.03
C MET A 41 13.86 54.54 -24.52
N TYR A 42 14.31 54.16 -25.72
CA TYR A 42 14.01 52.85 -26.28
C TYR A 42 14.74 51.74 -25.53
N VAL A 43 16.03 51.89 -25.24
CA VAL A 43 16.79 50.88 -24.48
C VAL A 43 16.29 50.81 -23.05
N CYS A 44 16.12 51.92 -22.33
CA CYS A 44 15.60 51.85 -20.96
C CYS A 44 14.18 51.28 -20.94
N MET A 45 13.26 51.76 -21.76
CA MET A 45 11.88 51.26 -21.73
C MET A 45 11.81 49.80 -22.19
N TYR A 46 12.44 49.46 -23.31
CA TYR A 46 12.34 48.10 -23.85
C TYR A 46 13.10 47.10 -22.98
N VAL A 47 14.33 47.40 -22.56
CA VAL A 47 15.09 46.48 -21.71
C VAL A 47 14.48 46.40 -20.33
N CYS A 48 14.11 47.51 -19.68
CA CYS A 48 13.49 47.43 -18.36
C CYS A 48 12.14 46.71 -18.42
N MET A 49 11.26 47.02 -19.38
CA MET A 49 9.96 46.36 -19.49
C MET A 49 10.11 44.90 -19.86
N TYR A 50 10.95 44.56 -20.84
CA TYR A 50 11.11 43.18 -21.30
C TYR A 50 11.80 42.32 -20.25
N VAL A 51 12.87 42.81 -19.62
CA VAL A 51 13.57 42.07 -18.56
C VAL A 51 12.66 41.95 -17.34
N PHE A 52 11.96 43.01 -16.92
CA PHE A 52 11.05 42.92 -15.78
C PHE A 52 9.88 41.98 -16.06
N MET A 53 9.18 42.16 -17.18
CA MET A 53 8.05 41.29 -17.54
C MET A 53 8.51 39.85 -17.71
N TYR A 54 9.57 39.60 -18.48
CA TYR A 54 10.00 38.24 -18.77
C TYR A 54 10.58 37.57 -17.53
N VAL A 55 11.50 38.23 -16.81
CA VAL A 55 12.12 37.63 -15.62
C VAL A 55 11.11 37.50 -14.49
N CYS A 56 10.33 38.55 -14.17
CA CYS A 56 9.35 38.44 -13.09
C CYS A 56 8.25 37.44 -13.44
N MET A 57 7.64 37.51 -14.63
CA MET A 57 6.57 36.57 -14.96
C MET A 57 7.08 35.14 -15.12
N TYR A 58 8.21 34.93 -15.82
CA TYR A 58 8.75 33.59 -16.02
C TYR A 58 9.25 32.99 -14.71
N VAL A 59 10.04 33.73 -13.92
CA VAL A 59 10.55 33.22 -12.65
C VAL A 59 9.41 33.03 -11.65
N CYS A 60 8.49 33.99 -11.49
CA CYS A 60 7.37 33.80 -10.58
C CYS A 60 6.48 32.64 -11.03
N MET A 61 6.08 32.56 -12.31
CA MET A 61 5.22 31.47 -12.79
C MET A 61 5.94 30.12 -12.72
N TYR A 62 7.18 30.04 -13.20
CA TYR A 62 7.92 28.78 -13.20
C TYR A 62 8.25 28.31 -11.79
N VAL A 63 8.76 29.20 -10.92
CA VAL A 63 9.07 28.84 -9.54
C VAL A 63 7.81 28.53 -8.76
N CYS A 64 6.74 29.34 -8.85
CA CYS A 64 5.50 29.04 -8.15
C CYS A 64 4.88 27.73 -8.67
N MET A 65 4.78 27.52 -9.98
CA MET A 65 4.19 26.29 -10.52
C MET A 65 5.05 25.08 -10.19
N TYR A 66 6.37 25.16 -10.36
CA TYR A 66 7.26 24.03 -10.08
C TYR A 66 7.31 23.71 -8.59
N VAL A 67 7.47 24.71 -7.72
CA VAL A 67 7.50 24.50 -6.27
C VAL A 67 6.14 24.02 -5.77
N CYS A 68 5.04 24.65 -6.17
CA CYS A 68 3.71 24.20 -5.75
C CYS A 68 3.42 22.79 -6.26
N MET A 69 3.65 22.49 -7.54
CA MET A 69 3.40 21.15 -8.09
C MET A 69 4.32 20.10 -7.46
N TYR A 70 5.61 20.38 -7.35
CA TYR A 70 6.56 19.41 -6.81
C TYR A 70 6.32 19.17 -5.31
N VAL A 71 6.14 20.23 -4.52
CA VAL A 71 5.89 20.12 -3.08
C VAL A 71 4.53 19.47 -2.85
N CYS A 72 3.45 19.90 -3.52
CA CYS A 72 2.14 19.29 -3.35
C CYS A 72 2.16 17.83 -3.78
N MET A 73 2.71 17.49 -4.96
CA MET A 73 2.76 16.11 -5.43
C MET A 73 3.64 15.24 -4.54
N TYR A 74 4.82 15.72 -4.14
CA TYR A 74 5.73 14.94 -3.30
C TYR A 74 5.16 14.75 -1.90
N VAL A 75 4.66 15.81 -1.26
CA VAL A 75 4.06 15.73 0.08
C VAL A 75 2.79 14.90 0.05
N CYS A 76 1.86 15.14 -0.89
CA CYS A 76 0.64 14.35 -0.99
C CYS A 76 0.96 12.88 -1.29
N MET A 77 1.83 12.58 -2.26
CA MET A 77 2.17 11.19 -2.58
C MET A 77 2.91 10.52 -1.42
N TYR A 78 3.89 11.18 -0.80
CA TYR A 78 4.65 10.60 0.29
C TYR A 78 3.78 10.38 1.52
N VAL A 79 2.99 11.37 1.93
CA VAL A 79 2.09 11.27 3.09
C VAL A 79 0.98 10.26 2.81
N CYS A 80 0.31 10.32 1.67
CA CYS A 80 -0.74 9.35 1.33
C CYS A 80 -0.17 7.94 1.23
N MET A 81 0.94 7.72 0.52
CA MET A 81 1.53 6.39 0.39
C MET A 81 2.05 5.89 1.74
N TYR A 82 2.75 6.71 2.51
CA TYR A 82 3.30 6.27 3.80
C TYR A 82 2.19 5.99 4.81
N VAL A 83 1.22 6.91 4.96
CA VAL A 83 0.11 6.73 5.90
C VAL A 83 -0.79 5.59 5.45
N CYS A 84 -1.22 5.53 4.19
CA CYS A 84 -2.08 4.44 3.73
C CYS A 84 -1.35 3.11 3.78
N MET A 85 -0.09 3.00 3.34
CA MET A 85 0.64 1.74 3.39
C MET A 85 0.92 1.33 4.83
N TYR A 86 1.35 2.23 5.70
CA TYR A 86 1.65 1.90 7.09
C TYR A 86 0.38 1.52 7.85
N VAL A 87 -0.69 2.32 7.76
CA VAL A 87 -1.95 2.05 8.44
C VAL A 87 -2.60 0.78 7.87
N CYS A 88 -2.74 0.66 6.54
CA CYS A 88 -3.35 -0.53 5.96
C CYS A 88 -2.51 -1.78 6.22
N MET A 89 -1.20 -1.74 6.06
CA MET A 89 -0.37 -2.93 6.32
C MET A 89 -0.37 -3.28 7.80
N TYR A 90 -0.18 -2.31 8.69
CA TYR A 90 -0.05 -2.60 10.11
C TYR A 90 -1.38 -3.02 10.73
N VAL A 91 -2.46 -2.29 10.44
CA VAL A 91 -3.79 -2.63 10.97
C VAL A 91 -4.33 -3.89 10.29
N CYS A 92 -4.36 -3.95 8.95
CA CYS A 92 -4.93 -5.13 8.29
C CYS A 92 -4.07 -6.37 8.57
N MET A 93 -2.74 -6.32 8.44
CA MET A 93 -1.95 -7.55 8.68
C MET A 93 -2.00 -7.97 10.14
N ASN A 94 -1.84 -7.06 11.12
CA ASN A 94 -1.84 -7.49 12.52
C ASN A 94 -3.22 -7.92 12.98
N GLU A 95 -4.28 -7.18 12.67
CA GLU A 95 -5.62 -7.57 13.10
C GLU A 95 -6.09 -8.82 12.37
N CYS A 96 -5.87 -8.94 11.06
CA CYS A 96 -6.29 -10.13 10.32
C CYS A 96 -5.48 -11.35 10.75
N MET A 97 -4.16 -11.23 10.93
CA MET A 97 -3.33 -12.36 11.36
C MET A 97 -3.66 -12.75 12.80
N TYR A 98 -3.84 -11.78 13.70
CA TYR A 98 -4.20 -12.07 15.08
C TYR A 98 -5.57 -12.74 15.17
N VAL A 99 -6.59 -12.17 14.52
CA VAL A 99 -7.95 -12.73 14.52
C VAL A 99 -7.96 -14.11 13.85
N CYS A 100 -7.35 -14.28 12.68
CA CYS A 100 -7.27 -15.57 12.01
C CYS A 100 -6.54 -16.60 12.88
N MET A 101 -5.38 -16.27 13.47
CA MET A 101 -4.64 -17.21 14.30
C MET A 101 -5.39 -17.54 15.59
N CYS A 102 -5.97 -16.55 16.27
CA CYS A 102 -6.73 -16.77 17.50
C CYS A 102 -7.98 -17.60 17.25
N VAL A 103 -8.77 -17.25 16.22
CA VAL A 103 -9.99 -17.98 15.86
C VAL A 103 -9.66 -19.38 15.36
N CYS A 104 -8.70 -19.53 14.45
CA CYS A 104 -8.30 -20.85 13.97
C CYS A 104 -7.74 -21.72 15.10
N MET A 105 -6.87 -21.19 15.96
CA MET A 105 -6.35 -21.95 17.11
C MET A 105 -7.45 -22.30 18.08
N TYR A 106 -8.35 -21.37 18.42
CA TYR A 106 -9.44 -21.63 19.35
C TYR A 106 -10.42 -22.66 18.78
N VAL A 107 -10.87 -22.49 17.54
CA VAL A 107 -11.81 -23.42 16.89
C VAL A 107 -11.15 -24.77 16.66
N CYS A 108 -9.94 -24.83 16.10
CA CYS A 108 -9.27 -26.12 15.87
C CYS A 108 -8.97 -26.82 17.20
N MET A 109 -8.44 -26.13 18.21
CA MET A 109 -8.15 -26.75 19.49
C MET A 109 -9.44 -27.17 20.20
N TYR A 110 -10.45 -26.30 20.26
CA TYR A 110 -11.70 -26.62 20.95
C TYR A 110 -12.47 -27.73 20.24
N VAL A 111 -12.66 -27.63 18.92
CA VAL A 111 -13.39 -28.65 18.15
C VAL A 111 -12.61 -29.94 18.10
N CYS A 112 -11.31 -29.94 17.76
CA CYS A 112 -10.54 -31.18 17.71
C CYS A 112 -10.42 -31.81 19.10
N MET A 113 -10.10 -31.06 20.16
CA MET A 113 -9.99 -31.64 21.49
C MET A 113 -11.35 -32.10 22.00
N TYR A 114 -12.40 -31.31 21.87
CA TYR A 114 -13.71 -31.68 22.40
C TYR A 114 -14.32 -32.84 21.60
N VAL A 115 -14.33 -32.75 20.28
CA VAL A 115 -14.89 -33.82 19.44
C VAL A 115 -14.03 -35.07 19.53
N CYS A 116 -12.70 -35.00 19.36
CA CYS A 116 -11.88 -36.20 19.44
C CYS A 116 -11.90 -36.80 20.85
N MET A 117 -11.77 -36.02 21.91
CA MET A 117 -11.79 -36.59 23.26
C MET A 117 -13.18 -37.12 23.61
N TYR A 118 -14.24 -36.36 23.36
CA TYR A 118 -15.58 -36.79 23.75
C TYR A 118 -16.06 -37.96 22.89
N VAL A 119 -15.93 -37.87 21.57
CA VAL A 119 -16.38 -38.94 20.67
C VAL A 119 -15.50 -40.18 20.82
N CYS A 120 -14.17 -40.06 20.79
CA CYS A 120 -13.31 -41.24 20.92
C CYS A 120 -13.44 -41.85 22.32
N MET A 121 -13.40 -41.06 23.40
CA MET A 121 -13.49 -41.65 24.73
C MET A 121 -14.89 -42.23 24.99
N TYR A 122 -15.95 -41.52 24.62
CA TYR A 122 -17.31 -42.02 24.86
C TYR A 122 -17.61 -43.24 24.02
N ILE A 123 -17.32 -43.22 22.71
CA ILE A 123 -17.57 -44.38 21.84
C ILE A 123 -16.67 -45.54 22.25
N CYS A 124 -15.36 -45.33 22.46
CA CYS A 124 -14.47 -46.43 22.86
C CYS A 124 -14.90 -47.02 24.20
N MET A 125 -15.20 -46.21 25.21
CA MET A 125 -15.62 -46.70 26.51
C MET A 125 -16.97 -47.41 26.43
N TYR A 126 -17.96 -46.81 25.76
CA TYR A 126 -19.30 -47.38 25.68
C TYR A 126 -19.30 -48.69 24.88
N VAL A 127 -18.66 -48.72 23.71
CA VAL A 127 -18.55 -49.91 22.88
C VAL A 127 -17.76 -51.00 23.60
N CYS A 128 -16.60 -50.69 24.19
CA CYS A 128 -15.82 -51.68 24.93
C CYS A 128 -16.62 -52.26 26.11
N MET A 129 -17.29 -51.42 26.89
CA MET A 129 -18.09 -51.89 28.03
C MET A 129 -19.27 -52.76 27.58
N TYR A 130 -19.98 -52.35 26.52
CA TYR A 130 -21.14 -53.09 26.01
C TYR A 130 -20.74 -54.44 25.42
N VAL A 131 -19.66 -54.46 24.63
CA VAL A 131 -19.12 -55.70 24.04
C VAL A 131 -18.60 -56.64 25.12
N CYS A 132 -17.84 -56.14 26.10
CA CYS A 132 -17.34 -56.94 27.22
C CYS A 132 -18.49 -57.55 28.02
N MET A 133 -19.51 -56.76 28.38
CA MET A 133 -20.67 -57.26 29.11
C MET A 133 -21.43 -58.33 28.32
N TYR A 134 -21.63 -58.12 27.02
CA TYR A 134 -22.31 -59.08 26.16
C TYR A 134 -21.55 -60.42 26.07
N ILE A 135 -20.23 -60.37 25.88
CA ILE A 135 -19.38 -61.56 25.80
C ILE A 135 -19.38 -62.32 27.13
N ILE A 136 -19.25 -61.60 28.26
CA ILE A 136 -19.28 -62.22 29.60
C ILE A 136 -20.64 -62.89 29.84
N CYS A 137 -21.76 -62.22 29.52
CA CYS A 137 -23.08 -62.82 29.62
C CYS A 137 -23.20 -64.10 28.79
N MET A 138 -22.80 -64.07 27.51
CA MET A 138 -22.85 -65.25 26.64
C MET A 138 -22.00 -66.40 27.18
N TYR A 139 -20.79 -66.12 27.67
CA TYR A 139 -19.91 -67.13 28.26
C TYR A 139 -20.56 -67.79 29.49
N VAL A 140 -21.12 -66.99 30.40
CA VAL A 140 -21.79 -67.49 31.60
C VAL A 140 -23.03 -68.31 31.23
N CYS A 141 -23.84 -67.86 30.27
CA CYS A 141 -25.02 -68.60 29.78
C CYS A 141 -24.64 -69.96 29.19
N VAL A 142 -23.57 -70.04 28.39
CA VAL A 142 -23.12 -71.30 27.79
C VAL A 142 -22.54 -72.23 28.86
N HIS A 143 -21.70 -71.72 29.77
CA HIS A 143 -21.13 -72.52 30.85
C HIS A 143 -22.20 -73.10 31.78
N THR A 144 -23.18 -72.29 32.16
CA THR A 144 -24.31 -72.74 32.99
C THR A 144 -25.14 -73.81 32.28
N HIS A 145 -25.46 -73.62 30.99
CA HIS A 145 -26.20 -74.61 30.20
C HIS A 145 -25.47 -75.96 30.10
N ILE A 146 -24.17 -75.94 29.78
CA ILE A 146 -23.35 -77.16 29.70
C ILE A 146 -23.30 -77.86 31.06
N HIS A 147 -23.06 -77.13 32.14
CA HIS A 147 -23.03 -77.69 33.49
C HIS A 147 -24.37 -78.32 33.87
N THR A 148 -25.49 -77.64 33.60
CA THR A 148 -26.83 -78.19 33.86
C THR A 148 -27.09 -79.46 33.03
N HIS A 149 -26.66 -79.51 31.77
CA HIS A 149 -26.86 -80.68 30.91
C HIS A 149 -26.01 -81.87 31.37
N ILE A 150 -24.76 -81.65 31.77
CA ILE A 150 -23.90 -82.70 32.32
C ILE A 150 -24.50 -83.26 33.61
N TYR A 151 -24.91 -82.38 34.54
CA TYR A 151 -25.55 -82.81 35.79
C TYR A 151 -26.84 -83.59 35.53
N ALA A 152 -27.69 -83.13 34.60
CA ALA A 152 -28.89 -83.86 34.22
C ALA A 152 -28.57 -85.24 33.61
N CYS A 153 -27.57 -85.35 32.72
CA CYS A 153 -27.13 -86.62 32.15
C CYS A 153 -26.58 -87.58 33.19
N VAL A 154 -25.77 -87.09 34.14
CA VAL A 154 -25.20 -87.90 35.22
C VAL A 154 -26.30 -88.37 36.16
N CYS A 155 -27.25 -87.50 36.54
CA CYS A 155 -28.40 -87.88 37.34
C CYS A 155 -29.28 -88.93 36.64
N MET A 156 -29.53 -88.77 35.34
CA MET A 156 -30.25 -89.78 34.55
C MET A 156 -29.50 -91.11 34.51
N TYR A 157 -28.19 -91.09 34.29
CA TYR A 157 -27.37 -92.31 34.27
C TYR A 157 -27.39 -93.04 35.62
N ILE A 158 -27.21 -92.30 36.73
CA ILE A 158 -27.29 -92.87 38.08
C ILE A 158 -28.69 -93.42 38.36
N SER A 159 -29.76 -92.70 37.98
CA SER A 159 -31.13 -93.16 38.17
C SER A 159 -31.45 -94.43 37.38
N HIS A 160 -30.91 -94.56 36.16
CA HIS A 160 -31.06 -95.75 35.34
C HIS A 160 -30.29 -96.94 35.92
N TYR A 161 -29.09 -96.72 36.46
CA TYR A 161 -28.34 -97.76 37.17
C TYR A 161 -29.00 -98.17 38.48
N TRP A 162 -29.62 -97.23 39.19
CA TRP A 162 -30.37 -97.52 40.41
C TRP A 162 -31.62 -98.34 40.12
N MET A 163 -32.38 -98.00 39.07
CA MET A 163 -33.53 -98.82 38.65
C MET A 163 -33.11 -100.22 38.19
N LEU A 164 -31.99 -100.36 37.47
CA LEU A 164 -31.45 -101.68 37.14
C LEU A 164 -31.01 -102.48 38.38
N TYR A 165 -30.55 -101.80 39.42
CA TYR A 165 -30.18 -102.44 40.68
C TYR A 165 -31.42 -102.91 41.46
N GLU A 166 -32.51 -102.13 41.46
CA GLU A 166 -33.80 -102.53 42.04
C GLU A 166 -34.50 -103.66 41.27
N GLU A 167 -34.30 -103.80 39.95
CA GLU A 167 -34.86 -104.93 39.18
C GLU A 167 -34.06 -106.25 39.33
N LEU A 168 -32.78 -106.17 39.74
CA LEU A 168 -31.93 -107.34 39.95
C LEU A 168 -32.00 -107.92 41.38
N HIS A 169 -32.78 -107.30 42.27
CA HIS A 169 -32.96 -107.71 43.66
C HIS A 169 -34.43 -107.99 44.00
#